data_AF-A0AAE4SLT6-F1
#
_entry.id   AF-A0AAE4SLT6-F1
#
_cell.length_a   1.000
_cell.length_b   1.000
_cell.length_c   1.000
_cell.angle_alpha   90.00
_cell.angle_beta   90.00
_cell.angle_gamma   90.00
#
_symmetry.space_group_name_H-M   'P 1'
#
loop_
_entity.id
_entity.type
_entity.pdbx_description
1 polymer ?
#
loop_
_entity_poly.entity_id
_entity_poly.type
_entity_poly.pdbx_seq_one_letter_code
_entity_poly.pdbx_strand_id
1 'polypeptide(L)'
;SRCAAWDLWKECLTLPDFDNISNTLIPMGTKEDPFWQGSGRTIFAEGAYLMREDKDRSYEKLVDTMLSIKIDKLRAYLQNTPAANLVEEKIEKTAISIRAVLTNYVKAIRYLQGIEKNGEPFTIRDWMRGVREDRPNGWLFISSNADTHASLKPVISMWLSIAIRGLLAMGENRNRRVWIFA
;
A
#
# COMPACT_ATOMS: atom_id res chain seq x y z
N SER A 1 8.26 2.19 20.08
CA SER A 1 6.85 2.19 19.64
C SER A 1 6.33 0.76 19.63
N ARG A 2 5.01 0.51 19.80
CA ARG A 2 4.42 -0.85 19.80
C ARG A 2 3.97 -1.36 18.43
N CYS A 3 3.89 -0.47 17.43
CA CYS A 3 3.53 -0.89 16.07
C CYS A 3 4.69 -1.67 15.47
N ALA A 4 4.41 -2.86 14.92
CA ALA A 4 5.40 -3.65 14.21
C ALA A 4 5.98 -2.84 13.03
N ALA A 5 7.24 -3.11 12.67
CA ALA A 5 7.89 -2.48 11.53
C ALA A 5 7.35 -3.07 10.21
N TRP A 6 6.07 -2.82 9.91
CA TRP A 6 5.44 -3.31 8.69
C TRP A 6 6.18 -2.74 7.48
N ASP A 7 6.62 -3.63 6.59
CA ASP A 7 7.44 -3.29 5.42
C ASP A 7 6.67 -3.60 4.14
N LEU A 8 6.18 -2.55 3.48
CA LEU A 8 5.47 -2.61 2.21
C LEU A 8 6.24 -3.40 1.14
N TRP A 9 7.55 -3.20 1.03
CA TRP A 9 8.36 -3.81 -0.02
C TRP A 9 8.73 -5.26 0.29
N LYS A 10 8.66 -5.67 1.56
CA LYS A 10 8.68 -7.10 1.91
C LYS A 10 7.31 -7.74 1.79
N GLU A 11 6.23 -6.99 2.00
CA GLU A 11 4.85 -7.44 1.85
C GLU A 11 4.47 -7.73 0.39
N CYS A 12 4.95 -6.91 -0.54
CA CYS A 12 4.69 -7.04 -1.97
C CYS A 12 5.96 -7.52 -2.70
N LEU A 13 5.93 -8.73 -3.29
CA LEU A 13 7.10 -9.32 -3.98
C LEU A 13 7.09 -9.05 -5.47
N THR A 14 5.90 -8.92 -6.04
CA THR A 14 5.67 -8.80 -7.48
C THR A 14 4.82 -7.57 -7.77
N LEU A 15 4.88 -7.02 -9.00
CA LEU A 15 4.03 -5.89 -9.39
C LEU A 15 2.52 -6.16 -9.16
N PRO A 16 1.99 -7.37 -9.44
CA PRO A 16 0.61 -7.71 -9.06
C PRO A 16 0.30 -7.57 -7.57
N ASP A 17 1.27 -7.76 -6.66
CA ASP A 17 1.06 -7.51 -5.24
C ASP A 17 0.85 -6.00 -4.97
N PHE A 18 1.64 -5.15 -5.64
CA PHE A 18 1.48 -3.70 -5.58
C PHE A 18 0.15 -3.24 -6.19
N ASP A 19 -0.28 -3.85 -7.29
CA ASP A 19 -1.61 -3.60 -7.88
C ASP A 19 -2.72 -3.96 -6.88
N ASN A 20 -2.62 -5.11 -6.22
CA ASN A 20 -3.61 -5.58 -5.26
C ASN A 20 -3.76 -4.64 -4.05
N ILE A 21 -2.65 -4.13 -3.50
CA ILE A 21 -2.72 -3.17 -2.40
C ILE A 21 -3.22 -1.80 -2.88
N SER A 22 -2.84 -1.35 -4.08
CA SER A 22 -3.27 -0.07 -4.63
C SER A 22 -4.79 -0.03 -4.82
N ASN A 23 -5.37 -1.14 -5.25
CA ASN A 23 -6.81 -1.33 -5.43
C ASN A 23 -7.60 -1.16 -4.14
N THR A 24 -6.99 -1.49 -3.00
CA THR A 24 -7.62 -1.37 -1.69
C THR A 24 -7.33 -0.01 -1.05
N LEU A 25 -6.10 0.49 -1.18
CA LEU A 25 -5.70 1.79 -0.67
C LEU A 25 -6.49 2.93 -1.34
N ILE A 26 -6.70 2.82 -2.65
CA ILE A 26 -7.44 3.77 -3.47
C ILE A 26 -8.76 3.09 -3.88
N PRO A 27 -9.84 3.19 -3.10
CA PRO A 27 -11.13 2.57 -3.45
C PRO A 27 -11.74 3.21 -4.70
N MET A 28 -12.46 2.42 -5.49
CA MET A 28 -13.17 2.93 -6.67
C MET A 28 -14.54 3.43 -6.26
N GLY A 29 -14.84 4.70 -6.53
CA GLY A 29 -16.18 5.25 -6.36
C GLY A 29 -17.14 4.74 -7.43
N THR A 30 -18.44 4.74 -7.14
CA THR A 30 -19.49 4.42 -8.14
C THR A 30 -19.94 5.63 -8.94
N LYS A 31 -19.55 6.85 -8.53
CA LYS A 31 -19.99 8.11 -9.13
C LYS A 31 -18.89 8.87 -9.87
N GLU A 32 -17.63 8.62 -9.51
CA GLU A 32 -16.47 9.29 -10.10
C GLU A 32 -15.99 8.51 -11.31
N ASP A 33 -15.42 9.20 -12.30
CA ASP A 33 -14.85 8.55 -13.48
C ASP A 33 -13.70 7.61 -13.08
N PRO A 34 -13.81 6.30 -13.36
CA PRO A 34 -12.81 5.29 -12.98
C PRO A 34 -11.40 5.61 -13.48
N PHE A 35 -11.27 6.44 -14.53
CA PHE A 35 -9.98 6.87 -15.04
C PHE A 35 -9.10 7.49 -13.95
N TRP A 36 -9.66 8.33 -13.06
CA TRP A 36 -8.85 9.06 -12.09
C TRP A 36 -8.28 8.16 -11.00
N GLN A 37 -9.11 7.30 -10.39
CA GLN A 37 -8.65 6.33 -9.41
C GLN A 37 -7.77 5.26 -10.05
N GLY A 38 -8.13 4.78 -11.25
CA GLY A 38 -7.35 3.81 -12.01
C GLY A 38 -5.94 4.33 -12.28
N SER A 39 -5.82 5.57 -12.75
CA SER A 39 -4.53 6.20 -12.98
C SER A 39 -3.72 6.39 -11.69
N GLY A 40 -4.38 6.79 -10.60
CA GLY A 40 -3.74 6.89 -9.29
C GLY A 40 -3.20 5.55 -8.79
N ARG A 41 -3.95 4.46 -8.98
CA ARG A 41 -3.53 3.08 -8.65
C ARG A 41 -2.30 2.67 -9.45
N THR A 42 -2.30 2.89 -10.76
CA THR A 42 -1.15 2.57 -11.63
C THR A 42 0.10 3.35 -11.21
N ILE A 43 -0.02 4.66 -10.98
CA ILE A 43 1.12 5.48 -10.52
C ILE A 43 1.66 4.98 -9.18
N PHE A 44 0.77 4.67 -8.23
CA PHE A 44 1.17 4.15 -6.93
C PHE A 44 1.87 2.80 -7.05
N ALA A 45 1.28 1.85 -7.77
CA ALA A 45 1.80 0.49 -7.89
C ALA A 45 3.17 0.48 -8.57
N GLU A 46 3.30 1.12 -9.73
CA GLU A 46 4.56 1.20 -10.48
C GLU A 46 5.64 1.94 -9.69
N GLY A 47 5.32 3.11 -9.12
CA GLY A 47 6.32 3.88 -8.38
C GLY A 47 6.77 3.21 -7.08
N ALA A 48 5.85 2.58 -6.34
CA ALA A 48 6.22 1.80 -5.15
C ALA A 48 7.02 0.55 -5.51
N TYR A 49 6.70 -0.12 -6.61
CA TYR A 49 7.43 -1.26 -7.14
C TYR A 49 8.85 -0.89 -7.55
N LEU A 50 9.04 0.21 -8.30
CA LEU A 50 10.37 0.72 -8.65
C LEU A 50 11.20 1.07 -7.39
N MET A 51 10.57 1.70 -6.39
CA MET A 51 11.23 2.10 -5.15
C MET A 51 11.79 0.94 -4.34
N ARG A 52 11.41 -0.31 -4.65
CA ARG A 52 12.00 -1.47 -3.97
C ARG A 52 13.52 -1.56 -4.18
N GLU A 53 14.02 -1.08 -5.31
CA GLU A 53 15.45 -1.11 -5.68
C GLU A 53 16.23 0.08 -5.10
N ASP A 54 15.54 1.07 -4.55
CA ASP A 54 16.15 2.23 -3.93
C ASP A 54 16.80 1.86 -2.59
N LYS A 55 18.10 2.12 -2.46
CA LYS A 55 18.85 1.86 -1.21
C LYS A 55 18.35 2.68 -0.02
N ASP A 56 17.75 3.83 -0.29
CA ASP A 56 17.22 4.80 0.66
C ASP A 56 15.68 4.79 0.72
N ARG A 57 15.03 3.70 0.26
CA ARG A 57 13.57 3.57 0.31
C ARG A 57 13.05 3.74 1.74
N SER A 58 11.95 4.47 1.87
CA SER A 58 11.26 4.75 3.13
C SER A 58 9.84 5.23 2.86
N TYR A 59 8.94 5.15 3.84
CA TYR A 59 7.60 5.73 3.69
C TYR A 59 7.63 7.24 3.46
N GLU A 60 8.65 7.93 3.99
CA GLU A 60 8.88 9.34 3.72
C GLU A 60 9.16 9.59 2.24
N LYS A 61 10.16 8.88 1.68
CA LYS A 61 10.50 8.98 0.27
C LYS A 61 9.33 8.60 -0.64
N LEU A 62 8.58 7.55 -0.29
CA LEU A 62 7.40 7.13 -1.05
C LEU A 62 6.35 8.23 -1.14
N VAL A 63 5.99 8.82 0.01
CA VAL A 63 5.02 9.92 0.06
C VAL A 63 5.54 11.13 -0.70
N ASP A 64 6.80 11.53 -0.50
CA ASP A 64 7.37 12.69 -1.17
C ASP A 64 7.39 12.51 -2.70
N THR A 65 7.81 11.33 -3.17
CA THR A 65 7.84 10.97 -4.59
C THR A 65 6.44 11.01 -5.21
N MET A 66 5.43 10.51 -4.51
CA MET A 66 4.07 10.45 -5.04
C MET A 66 3.37 11.81 -5.04
N LEU A 67 3.59 12.62 -3.99
CA LEU A 67 2.72 13.76 -3.67
C LEU A 67 3.39 15.13 -3.79
N SER A 68 4.71 15.20 -3.66
CA SER A 68 5.40 16.47 -3.38
C SER A 68 6.47 16.83 -4.40
N ILE A 69 7.20 15.86 -4.97
CA ILE A 69 8.16 16.18 -6.03
C ILE A 69 7.48 16.78 -7.26
N LYS A 70 8.22 17.59 -8.00
CA LYS A 70 7.73 18.16 -9.27
C LYS A 70 7.34 17.06 -10.26
N ILE A 71 6.38 17.36 -11.14
CA ILE A 71 5.81 16.36 -12.05
C ILE A 71 6.83 15.83 -13.07
N ASP A 72 7.78 16.65 -13.50
CA ASP A 72 8.93 16.27 -14.33
C ASP A 72 9.81 15.23 -13.64
N LYS A 73 10.08 15.40 -12.34
CA LYS A 73 10.82 14.40 -11.54
C LYS A 73 10.04 13.11 -11.36
N LEU A 74 8.73 13.19 -11.11
CA LEU A 74 7.88 11.99 -11.01
C LEU A 74 7.84 11.23 -12.34
N ARG A 75 7.74 11.95 -13.46
CA ARG A 75 7.83 11.38 -14.81
C ARG A 75 9.16 10.69 -15.08
N ALA A 76 10.27 11.32 -14.70
CA ALA A 76 11.59 10.70 -14.81
C ALA A 76 11.70 9.44 -13.94
N TYR A 77 11.14 9.48 -12.72
CA TYR A 77 11.13 8.34 -11.81
C TYR A 77 10.30 7.16 -12.36
N LEU A 78 9.18 7.42 -13.02
CA LEU A 78 8.30 6.42 -13.62
C LEU A 78 8.70 6.02 -15.04
N GLN A 79 9.85 6.49 -15.55
CA GLN A 79 10.30 6.21 -16.90
C GLN A 79 10.39 4.69 -17.13
N ASN A 80 9.98 4.25 -18.33
CA ASN A 80 9.92 2.84 -18.74
C ASN A 80 8.86 2.00 -18.02
N THR A 81 7.89 2.63 -17.35
CA THR A 81 6.69 1.97 -16.84
C THR A 81 5.44 2.44 -17.60
N PRO A 82 4.35 1.64 -17.61
CA PRO A 82 3.04 2.09 -18.07
C PRO A 82 2.56 3.41 -17.43
N ALA A 83 2.97 3.71 -16.20
CA ALA A 83 2.59 4.94 -15.50
C ALA A 83 3.22 6.21 -16.09
N ALA A 84 4.30 6.11 -16.89
CA ALA A 84 4.95 7.26 -17.53
C ALA A 84 3.97 8.07 -18.40
N ASN A 85 3.09 7.36 -19.12
CA ASN A 85 2.07 7.97 -19.99
C ASN A 85 1.05 8.80 -19.22
N LEU A 86 0.87 8.55 -17.91
CA LEU A 86 -0.09 9.26 -17.04
C LEU A 86 0.49 10.55 -16.44
N VAL A 87 1.79 10.78 -16.62
CA VAL A 87 2.53 11.95 -16.11
C VAL A 87 3.33 12.66 -17.20
N GLU A 88 2.98 12.42 -18.47
CA GLU A 88 3.60 13.09 -19.62
C GLU A 88 3.39 14.61 -19.62
N GLU A 89 4.36 15.33 -20.18
CA GLU A 89 4.34 16.80 -20.28
C GLU A 89 3.11 17.33 -21.02
N LYS A 90 2.72 16.64 -22.09
CA LYS A 90 1.58 17.03 -22.94
C LYS A 90 0.25 16.97 -22.18
N ILE A 91 0.20 16.25 -21.05
CA ILE A 91 -1.01 16.07 -20.24
C ILE A 91 -0.83 16.58 -18.80
N GLU A 92 0.04 17.58 -18.59
CA GLU A 92 0.41 18.05 -17.25
C GLU A 92 -0.80 18.40 -16.36
N LYS A 93 -1.83 19.08 -16.89
CA LYS A 93 -3.06 19.39 -16.14
C LYS A 93 -3.81 18.13 -15.69
N THR A 94 -3.88 17.11 -16.55
CA THR A 94 -4.48 15.81 -16.23
C THR A 94 -3.67 15.11 -15.15
N ALA A 95 -2.34 15.12 -15.26
CA ALA A 95 -1.44 14.52 -14.29
C ALA A 95 -1.57 15.17 -12.90
N ILE A 96 -1.75 16.50 -12.83
CA ILE A 96 -2.04 17.22 -11.58
C ILE A 96 -3.36 16.72 -10.96
N SER A 97 -4.42 16.55 -11.75
CA SER A 97 -5.70 16.01 -11.26
C SER A 97 -5.57 14.57 -10.75
N ILE A 98 -4.82 13.71 -11.46
CA ILE A 98 -4.55 12.33 -11.00
C ILE A 98 -3.79 12.37 -9.66
N ARG A 99 -2.79 13.24 -9.52
CA ARG A 99 -2.05 13.41 -8.26
C ARG A 99 -2.93 13.92 -7.12
N ALA A 100 -3.92 14.77 -7.40
CA ALA A 100 -4.89 15.21 -6.39
C ALA A 100 -5.70 14.02 -5.85
N VAL A 101 -6.14 13.12 -6.72
CA VAL A 101 -6.80 11.86 -6.31
C VAL A 101 -5.85 10.98 -5.50
N LEU A 102 -4.61 10.81 -5.95
CA LEU A 102 -3.58 10.05 -5.24
C LEU A 102 -3.37 10.60 -3.81
N THR A 103 -3.36 11.93 -3.66
CA THR A 103 -3.17 12.62 -2.38
C THR A 103 -4.26 12.27 -1.36
N ASN A 104 -5.52 12.09 -1.81
CA ASN A 104 -6.64 11.80 -0.91
C ASN A 104 -6.46 10.48 -0.14
N TYR A 105 -5.74 9.52 -0.72
CA TYR A 105 -5.58 8.17 -0.16
C TYR A 105 -4.16 7.90 0.32
N VAL A 106 -3.15 8.24 -0.49
CA VAL A 106 -1.73 7.97 -0.17
C VAL A 106 -1.23 8.81 1.01
N LYS A 107 -1.88 9.94 1.34
CA LYS A 107 -1.53 10.69 2.57
C LYS A 107 -1.62 9.84 3.84
N ALA A 108 -2.45 8.78 3.85
CA ALA A 108 -2.54 7.87 4.98
C ALA A 108 -1.23 7.09 5.23
N ILE A 109 -0.41 6.88 4.19
CA ILE A 109 0.91 6.26 4.32
C ILE A 109 1.88 7.12 5.15
N ARG A 110 1.65 8.45 5.24
CA ARG A 110 2.47 9.32 6.11
C ARG A 110 2.47 8.87 7.56
N TYR A 111 1.40 8.25 8.03
CA TYR A 111 1.31 7.74 9.40
C TYR A 111 2.15 6.46 9.64
N LEU A 112 2.73 5.88 8.58
CA LEU A 112 3.68 4.77 8.66
C LEU A 112 5.13 5.27 8.75
N GLN A 113 5.39 6.56 8.56
CA GLN A 113 6.74 7.10 8.64
C GLN A 113 7.37 6.82 10.02
N GLY A 114 8.59 6.29 9.99
CA GLY A 114 9.35 5.92 11.17
C GLY A 114 9.06 4.51 11.69
N ILE A 115 7.98 3.83 11.27
CA ILE A 115 7.73 2.45 11.75
C ILE A 115 8.79 1.48 11.25
N GLU A 116 9.42 1.77 10.12
CA GLU A 116 10.55 1.00 9.58
C GLU A 116 11.75 0.91 10.56
N LYS A 117 11.80 1.78 11.58
CA LYS A 117 12.83 1.78 12.64
C LYS A 117 12.40 1.00 13.90
N ASN A 118 11.20 0.43 13.94
CA ASN A 118 10.66 -0.24 15.14
C ASN A 118 11.20 -1.67 15.38
N GLY A 119 12.27 -2.08 14.69
CA GLY A 119 12.91 -3.38 14.86
C GLY A 119 12.86 -4.21 13.58
N GLU A 120 12.73 -5.52 13.73
CA GLU A 120 12.71 -6.45 12.59
C GLU A 120 11.51 -6.22 11.67
N PRO A 121 11.72 -6.22 10.34
CA PRO A 121 10.63 -6.04 9.39
C PRO A 121 9.54 -7.10 9.54
N PHE A 122 8.30 -6.64 9.49
CA PHE A 122 7.10 -7.45 9.64
C PHE A 122 6.27 -7.43 8.35
N THR A 123 5.68 -8.57 7.98
CA THR A 123 4.69 -8.66 6.91
C THR A 123 3.49 -9.45 7.39
N ILE A 124 2.29 -9.01 7.00
CA ILE A 124 1.03 -9.70 7.27
C ILE A 124 0.99 -10.99 6.45
N ARG A 125 1.50 -11.02 5.22
CA ARG A 125 1.58 -12.24 4.40
C ARG A 125 2.36 -13.35 5.09
N ASP A 126 3.56 -13.07 5.57
CA ASP A 126 4.39 -14.11 6.18
C ASP A 126 3.87 -14.46 7.58
N TRP A 127 3.29 -13.49 8.30
CA TRP A 127 2.55 -13.77 9.53
C TRP A 127 1.37 -14.72 9.30
N MET A 128 0.54 -14.47 8.27
CA MET A 128 -0.59 -15.33 7.89
C MET A 128 -0.12 -16.73 7.51
N ARG A 129 0.92 -16.87 6.67
CA ARG A 129 1.52 -18.17 6.32
C ARG A 129 2.15 -18.88 7.51
N GLY A 130 2.64 -18.10 8.48
CA GLY A 130 3.22 -18.55 9.73
C GLY A 130 2.21 -19.02 10.77
N VAL A 131 0.90 -18.82 10.53
CA VAL A 131 -0.20 -19.46 11.28
C VAL A 131 -0.20 -20.95 10.94
N ARG A 132 0.83 -21.65 11.42
CA ARG A 132 1.02 -23.09 11.34
C ARG A 132 0.46 -23.74 12.60
N GLU A 133 0.01 -24.98 12.44
CA GLU A 133 -0.57 -25.81 13.50
C GLU A 133 0.43 -26.16 14.63
N ASP A 134 1.74 -26.00 14.39
CA ASP A 134 2.83 -26.40 15.28
C ASP A 134 3.42 -25.25 16.12
N ARG A 135 2.85 -24.04 16.05
CA ARG A 135 3.30 -22.87 16.82
C ARG A 135 2.13 -22.25 17.60
N PRO A 136 2.41 -21.52 18.70
CA PRO A 136 1.38 -20.78 19.42
C PRO A 136 0.63 -19.84 18.49
N ASN A 137 -0.70 -19.93 18.47
CA ASN A 137 -1.56 -19.03 17.71
C ASN A 137 -1.33 -17.59 18.17
N GLY A 138 -1.07 -16.68 17.23
CA GLY A 138 -0.90 -15.25 17.49
C GLY A 138 -2.16 -14.46 17.16
N TRP A 139 -2.32 -13.31 17.83
CA TRP A 139 -3.34 -12.32 17.49
C TRP A 139 -2.69 -11.14 16.76
N LEU A 140 -3.26 -10.73 15.63
CA LEU A 140 -2.91 -9.49 14.95
C LEU A 140 -3.91 -8.40 15.34
N PHE A 141 -3.46 -7.41 16.09
CA PHE A 141 -4.28 -6.27 16.49
C PHE A 141 -4.08 -5.10 15.53
N ILE A 142 -5.12 -4.69 14.83
CA ILE A 142 -5.15 -3.47 14.03
C ILE A 142 -5.97 -2.44 14.79
N SER A 143 -5.28 -1.53 15.49
CA SER A 143 -5.91 -0.52 16.34
C SER A 143 -5.72 0.89 15.79
N SER A 144 -6.71 1.76 16.01
CA SER A 144 -6.60 3.20 15.76
C SER A 144 -7.33 3.97 16.85
N ASN A 145 -6.88 5.19 17.17
CA ASN A 145 -7.64 6.08 18.04
C ASN A 145 -8.87 6.61 17.28
N ALA A 146 -10.00 6.77 17.97
CA ALA A 146 -11.27 7.21 17.37
C ALA A 146 -11.10 8.49 16.54
N ASP A 147 -10.39 9.48 17.08
CA ASP A 147 -10.17 10.79 16.44
C ASP A 147 -9.32 10.70 15.15
N THR A 148 -8.51 9.65 15.01
CA THR A 148 -7.60 9.44 13.86
C THR A 148 -8.09 8.36 12.90
N HIS A 149 -9.15 7.63 13.25
CA HIS A 149 -9.61 6.45 12.53
C HIS A 149 -9.91 6.75 11.06
N ALA A 150 -10.60 7.87 10.78
CA ALA A 150 -10.94 8.29 9.43
C ALA A 150 -9.69 8.49 8.54
N SER A 151 -8.60 8.99 9.11
CA SER A 151 -7.33 9.23 8.40
C SER A 151 -6.54 7.95 8.15
N LEU A 152 -6.66 6.96 9.03
CA LEU A 152 -5.96 5.67 8.95
C LEU A 152 -6.76 4.61 8.17
N LYS A 153 -8.05 4.86 7.91
CA LYS A 153 -8.96 3.92 7.24
C LYS A 153 -8.37 3.30 5.97
N PRO A 154 -7.73 4.04 5.03
CA PRO A 154 -7.16 3.43 3.83
C PRO A 154 -6.09 2.36 4.13
N VAL A 155 -5.21 2.63 5.10
CA VAL A 155 -4.16 1.70 5.52
C VAL A 155 -4.73 0.49 6.25
N ILE A 156 -5.70 0.71 7.15
CA ILE A 156 -6.39 -0.38 7.86
C ILE A 156 -7.10 -1.30 6.85
N SER A 157 -7.83 -0.74 5.89
CA SER A 157 -8.47 -1.50 4.82
C SER A 157 -7.46 -2.29 3.99
N MET A 158 -6.31 -1.68 3.66
CA MET A 158 -5.22 -2.35 2.94
C MET A 158 -4.67 -3.55 3.72
N TRP A 159 -4.36 -3.39 5.01
CA TRP A 159 -3.88 -4.49 5.87
C TRP A 159 -4.89 -5.63 6.01
N LEU A 160 -6.17 -5.31 6.17
CA LEU A 160 -7.24 -6.32 6.19
C LEU A 160 -7.32 -7.08 4.86
N SER A 161 -7.21 -6.38 3.72
CA SER A 161 -7.19 -7.03 2.41
C SER A 161 -6.00 -7.97 2.24
N ILE A 162 -4.81 -7.57 2.70
CA ILE A 162 -3.62 -8.42 2.69
C ILE A 162 -3.86 -9.68 3.52
N ALA A 163 -4.42 -9.55 4.72
CA ALA A 163 -4.73 -10.70 5.58
C ALA A 163 -5.72 -11.67 4.92
N ILE A 164 -6.81 -11.16 4.34
CA ILE A 164 -7.82 -11.96 3.63
C ILE A 164 -7.22 -12.67 2.41
N ARG A 165 -6.42 -11.97 1.60
CA ARG A 165 -5.72 -12.57 0.45
C ARG A 165 -4.73 -13.64 0.88
N GLY A 166 -4.00 -13.39 1.97
CA GLY A 166 -3.13 -14.38 2.62
C GLY A 166 -3.91 -15.63 2.99
N LEU A 167 -5.08 -15.48 3.62
CA LEU A 167 -5.96 -16.59 3.97
C LEU A 167 -6.38 -17.42 2.75
N LEU A 168 -6.81 -16.76 1.67
CA LEU A 168 -7.21 -17.43 0.43
C LEU A 168 -6.05 -18.17 -0.25
N ALA A 169 -4.82 -17.66 -0.12
CA ALA A 169 -3.63 -18.27 -0.73
C ALA A 169 -3.05 -19.47 0.05
N MET A 170 -3.49 -19.73 1.28
CA MET A 170 -2.93 -20.78 2.14
C MET A 170 -3.49 -22.20 1.86
N GLY A 171 -4.36 -22.36 0.87
CA GLY A 171 -4.98 -23.64 0.51
C GLY A 171 -5.95 -24.18 1.58
N GLU A 172 -6.62 -25.28 1.24
CA GLU A 172 -7.60 -25.93 2.11
C GLU A 172 -6.96 -26.54 3.36
N ASN A 173 -7.57 -26.31 4.52
CA ASN A 173 -7.16 -26.96 5.76
C ASN A 173 -8.38 -27.02 6.71
N ARG A 174 -8.79 -28.24 7.10
CA ARG A 174 -9.97 -28.49 7.96
C ARG A 174 -9.75 -28.13 9.44
N ASN A 175 -8.50 -27.98 9.87
CA ASN A 175 -8.12 -27.67 11.25
C ASN A 175 -7.82 -26.18 11.44
N ARG A 176 -7.48 -25.45 10.37
CA ARG A 176 -7.23 -24.00 10.42
C ARG A 176 -8.48 -23.26 10.90
N ARG A 177 -8.33 -22.38 11.87
CA ARG A 177 -9.37 -21.47 12.37
C ARG A 177 -8.82 -20.05 12.32
N VAL A 178 -9.44 -19.19 11.53
CA VAL A 178 -9.10 -17.76 11.44
C VAL A 178 -10.36 -16.97 11.74
N TRP A 179 -10.23 -16.01 12.66
CA TRP A 179 -11.32 -15.13 13.07
C TRP A 179 -10.97 -13.70 12.66
N ILE A 180 -11.91 -13.00 12.04
CA ILE A 180 -11.79 -11.58 11.71
C ILE A 180 -12.91 -10.86 12.47
N PHE A 181 -12.53 -9.94 13.34
CA PHE A 181 -13.44 -9.06 14.06
C PHE A 181 -13.25 -7.64 13.52
N ALA A 182 -14.29 -7.05 12.96
CA ALA A 182 -14.26 -5.74 12.31
C ALA A 182 -15.52 -4.94 12.65
#